data_AF-A0A3P9NMV1-F1
#
_entry.id   AF-A0A3P9NMV1-F1
#
_cell.length_a   1.000
_cell.length_b   1.000
_cell.length_c   1.000
_cell.angle_alpha   90.00
_cell.angle_beta   90.00
_cell.angle_gamma   90.00
#
_symmetry.space_group_name_H-M   'P 1'
#
loop_
_entity.id
_entity.type
_entity.pdbx_description
1 polymer ?
#
loop_
_entity_poly.entity_id
_entity_poly.type
_entity_poly.pdbx_seq_one_letter_code
_entity_poly.pdbx_strand_id
1 'polypeptide(L)'
;VIPKVALTTSGYPASILTMSPSWLSPGASVTLSCEVKPSSTGWRFSWYKAVPDLSHNNYSYLLLPDSNSGTAENSYVIHSQSHTSGYACRADRRNPHFSTGYSEPKFAWSIDPHPAASLSVSPDREQHFTSESVSIHCKGDSPQWIVKEFVQLNDKSKLSDCSTWRTMTGSSCTFTVYSSYKAVCWCESGSGEFSNAVNITGKNLLLVSPVHPVTEGASVTLSCRRRGENKLSDVIFYHNDKLIQNDSRGELKISAVSQSDEGFYKCEHSGEVSPQSCFIIFISALNCFTFLLIM
;
A
#
# COMPACT_ATOMS: atom_id res chain seq x y z
N VAL A 1 50.72 -15.72 -0.16
CA VAL A 1 49.37 -15.15 0.08
C VAL A 1 48.85 -14.61 -1.24
N ILE A 2 47.93 -15.32 -1.87
CA ILE A 2 47.31 -14.88 -3.13
C ILE A 2 46.28 -13.80 -2.78
N PRO A 3 46.36 -12.57 -3.32
CA PRO A 3 45.34 -11.58 -3.06
C PRO A 3 44.05 -12.05 -3.74
N LYS A 4 42.98 -12.16 -2.94
CA LYS A 4 41.61 -12.34 -3.43
C LYS A 4 41.26 -11.09 -4.23
N VAL A 5 41.33 -11.18 -5.56
CA VAL A 5 40.70 -10.21 -6.45
C VAL A 5 39.20 -10.31 -6.17
N ALA A 6 38.65 -9.27 -5.54
CA ALA A 6 37.21 -9.11 -5.45
C ALA A 6 36.71 -8.89 -6.88
N LEU A 7 36.04 -9.90 -7.44
CA LEU A 7 35.27 -9.77 -8.67
C LEU A 7 34.14 -8.77 -8.37
N THR A 8 34.35 -7.50 -8.73
CA THR A 8 33.27 -6.52 -8.79
C THR A 8 32.30 -6.99 -9.86
N THR A 9 31.16 -7.54 -9.45
CA THR A 9 30.01 -7.75 -10.33
C THR A 9 29.67 -6.40 -10.95
N SER A 10 29.93 -6.28 -12.26
CA SER A 10 29.74 -5.04 -13.04
C SER A 10 28.25 -4.79 -13.27
N GLY A 11 27.55 -4.33 -12.23
CA GLY A 11 26.20 -3.79 -12.35
C GLY A 11 26.26 -2.35 -12.86
N TYR A 12 25.50 -2.04 -13.92
CA TYR A 12 25.30 -0.66 -14.34
C TYR A 12 24.58 0.14 -13.24
N PRO A 13 24.94 1.43 -13.02
CA PRO A 13 24.28 2.26 -12.02
C PRO A 13 22.77 2.38 -12.24
N ALA A 14 21.98 2.06 -11.22
CA ALA A 14 20.52 2.16 -11.22
C ALA A 14 20.02 2.99 -10.05
N SER A 15 19.05 3.88 -10.30
CA SER A 15 18.39 4.69 -9.27
C SER A 15 17.34 3.86 -8.53
N ILE A 16 17.28 4.02 -7.21
CA ILE A 16 16.38 3.33 -6.31
C ILE A 16 15.70 4.38 -5.45
N LEU A 17 14.38 4.51 -5.60
CA LEU A 17 13.56 5.40 -4.81
C LEU A 17 13.08 4.70 -3.53
N THR A 18 13.26 5.37 -2.42
CA THR A 18 12.60 5.10 -1.14
C THR A 18 11.72 6.28 -0.76
N MET A 19 10.67 6.02 0.02
CA MET A 19 9.68 7.03 0.36
C MET A 19 9.09 6.74 1.74
N SER A 20 8.85 7.81 2.52
CA SER A 20 8.17 7.71 3.81
C SER A 20 7.37 8.98 4.14
N PRO A 21 6.13 8.84 4.68
CA PRO A 21 5.35 7.61 4.82
C PRO A 21 4.63 7.20 3.51
N SER A 22 4.18 5.94 3.40
CA SER A 22 3.50 5.42 2.21
C SER A 22 1.98 5.69 2.18
N TRP A 23 1.39 6.03 3.32
CA TRP A 23 -0.03 6.32 3.48
C TRP A 23 -0.16 7.73 4.04
N LEU A 24 -0.97 8.57 3.40
CA LEU A 24 -1.06 9.99 3.66
C LEU A 24 -2.47 10.41 4.03
N SER A 25 -2.60 11.01 5.22
CA SER A 25 -3.73 11.85 5.55
C SER A 25 -3.75 13.09 4.65
N PRO A 26 -4.94 13.63 4.31
CA PRO A 26 -5.03 14.84 3.50
C PRO A 26 -4.20 15.98 4.10
N GLY A 27 -3.32 16.58 3.30
CA GLY A 27 -2.44 17.67 3.73
C GLY A 27 -1.11 17.22 4.35
N ALA A 28 -0.89 15.91 4.54
CA ALA A 28 0.38 15.38 5.01
C ALA A 28 1.51 15.61 3.99
N SER A 29 2.75 15.59 4.48
CA SER A 29 3.95 15.67 3.64
C SER A 29 4.60 14.30 3.51
N VAL A 30 5.23 14.05 2.36
CA VAL A 30 5.99 12.83 2.09
C VAL A 30 7.42 13.17 1.72
N THR A 31 8.37 12.39 2.25
CA THR A 31 9.79 12.54 1.92
C THR A 31 10.20 11.44 0.95
N LEU A 32 10.73 11.85 -0.20
CA LEU A 32 11.36 11.00 -1.19
C LEU A 32 12.88 10.95 -0.92
N SER A 33 13.50 9.79 -1.09
CA SER A 33 14.95 9.62 -1.02
C SER A 33 15.43 8.73 -2.17
N CYS A 34 16.47 9.14 -2.87
CA CYS A 34 16.99 8.42 -4.04
C CYS A 34 18.41 7.94 -3.77
N GLU A 35 18.67 6.68 -4.09
CA GLU A 35 20.01 6.09 -4.04
C GLU A 35 20.41 5.57 -5.42
N VAL A 36 21.70 5.56 -5.74
CA VAL A 36 22.22 4.88 -6.93
C VAL A 36 23.03 3.66 -6.50
N LYS A 37 22.71 2.48 -7.05
CA LYS A 37 23.49 1.26 -6.82
C LYS A 37 24.19 0.82 -8.11
N PRO A 38 25.49 0.50 -8.07
CA PRO A 38 26.39 0.59 -6.91
C PRO A 38 26.67 2.05 -6.50
N SER A 39 26.84 2.27 -5.18
CA SER A 39 27.02 3.59 -4.59
C SER A 39 28.25 4.30 -5.14
N SER A 40 28.09 5.57 -5.50
CA SER A 40 29.17 6.43 -6.01
C SER A 40 28.82 7.91 -5.82
N THR A 41 29.81 8.79 -6.01
CA THR A 41 29.67 10.24 -5.80
C THR A 41 29.45 10.98 -7.12
N GLY A 42 28.95 12.22 -7.03
CA GLY A 42 28.79 13.13 -8.18
C GLY A 42 27.47 12.97 -8.94
N TRP A 43 26.49 12.30 -8.35
CA TRP A 43 25.12 12.23 -8.88
C TRP A 43 24.36 13.53 -8.61
N ARG A 44 23.52 13.91 -9.57
CA ARG A 44 22.46 14.90 -9.41
C ARG A 44 21.13 14.20 -9.60
N PHE A 45 20.22 14.39 -8.66
CA PHE A 45 18.94 13.71 -8.61
C PHE A 45 17.84 14.58 -9.18
N SER A 46 17.01 14.00 -10.04
CA SER A 46 15.81 14.61 -10.58
C SER A 46 14.58 13.82 -10.16
N TRP A 47 13.50 14.51 -9.84
CA TRP A 47 12.28 13.96 -9.24
C TRP A 47 11.09 14.11 -10.16
N TYR A 48 10.31 13.05 -10.29
CA TYR A 48 9.21 12.98 -11.25
C TYR A 48 7.94 12.46 -10.59
N LYS A 49 6.80 13.01 -11.00
CA LYS A 49 5.49 12.42 -10.78
C LYS A 49 5.25 11.36 -11.85
N ALA A 50 4.94 10.14 -11.43
CA ALA A 50 4.54 9.05 -12.32
C ALA A 50 3.04 9.16 -12.60
N VAL A 51 2.68 9.24 -13.87
CA VAL A 51 1.28 9.32 -14.34
C VAL A 51 0.99 8.06 -15.17
N PRO A 52 -0.07 7.29 -14.86
CA PRO A 52 -0.40 6.07 -15.58
C PRO A 52 -0.57 6.32 -17.07
N ASP A 53 0.07 5.50 -17.88
CA ASP A 53 -0.16 5.41 -19.32
C ASP A 53 -0.55 3.98 -19.67
N LEU A 54 -1.87 3.75 -19.74
CA LEU A 54 -2.43 2.44 -20.02
C LEU A 54 -2.12 1.95 -21.45
N SER A 55 -1.77 2.85 -22.39
CA SER A 55 -1.49 2.46 -23.78
C SER A 55 -0.19 1.68 -23.92
N HIS A 56 0.80 2.00 -23.08
CA HIS A 56 2.11 1.33 -23.04
C HIS A 56 2.27 0.42 -21.82
N ASN A 57 1.23 0.27 -21.00
CA ASN A 57 1.27 -0.39 -19.69
C ASN A 57 2.46 0.06 -18.83
N ASN A 58 2.69 1.38 -18.79
CA ASN A 58 3.83 1.99 -18.12
C ASN A 58 3.41 3.34 -17.51
N TYR A 59 4.38 4.12 -17.04
CA TYR A 59 4.19 5.46 -16.52
C TYR A 59 4.85 6.49 -17.43
N SER A 60 4.16 7.60 -17.62
CA SER A 60 4.77 8.85 -18.06
C SER A 60 5.30 9.61 -16.85
N TYR A 61 6.41 10.34 -17.03
CA TYR A 61 7.12 10.99 -15.93
C TYR A 61 7.12 12.51 -16.12
N LEU A 62 6.41 13.22 -15.23
CA LEU A 62 6.34 14.68 -15.21
C LEU A 62 7.32 15.23 -14.19
N LEU A 63 8.19 16.14 -14.61
CA LEU A 63 9.20 16.73 -13.73
C LEU A 63 8.54 17.55 -12.60
N LEU A 64 8.96 17.33 -11.36
CA LEU A 64 8.49 18.12 -10.23
C LEU A 64 9.09 19.55 -10.23
N PRO A 65 8.39 20.54 -9.66
CA PRO A 65 8.93 21.89 -9.46
C PRO A 65 10.27 21.83 -8.74
N ASP A 66 11.18 22.75 -9.07
CA ASP A 66 12.54 22.85 -8.51
C ASP A 66 13.54 21.74 -8.94
N SER A 67 13.11 20.75 -9.73
CA SER A 67 13.98 19.67 -10.20
C SER A 67 14.70 19.95 -11.54
N ASN A 68 14.61 21.17 -12.10
CA ASN A 68 14.96 21.48 -13.49
C ASN A 68 16.44 21.34 -13.87
N SER A 69 17.35 21.18 -12.89
CA SER A 69 18.78 20.92 -13.15
C SER A 69 19.35 19.75 -12.35
N GLY A 70 18.51 19.03 -11.62
CA GLY A 70 18.89 18.02 -10.63
C GLY A 70 19.63 18.59 -9.42
N THR A 71 19.39 18.05 -8.23
CA THR A 71 20.01 18.49 -6.96
C THR A 71 21.12 17.54 -6.54
N ALA A 72 22.16 18.05 -5.86
CA ALA A 72 23.10 17.16 -5.16
C ALA A 72 22.44 16.51 -3.93
N GLU A 73 21.40 17.16 -3.40
CA GLU A 73 20.53 16.60 -2.36
C GLU A 73 19.76 15.40 -2.91
N ASN A 74 19.85 14.28 -2.20
CA ASN A 74 19.23 13.01 -2.57
C ASN A 74 17.88 12.80 -1.88
N SER A 75 17.35 13.83 -1.22
CA SER A 75 16.02 13.88 -0.61
C SER A 75 15.17 14.99 -1.21
N TYR A 76 13.85 14.79 -1.23
CA TYR A 76 12.88 15.80 -1.66
C TYR A 76 11.58 15.67 -0.87
N VAL A 77 11.09 16.78 -0.32
CA VAL A 77 9.86 16.79 0.48
C VAL A 77 8.72 17.37 -0.33
N ILE A 78 7.62 16.63 -0.39
CA ILE A 78 6.40 17.03 -1.06
C ILE A 78 5.38 17.39 -0.01
N HIS A 79 4.92 18.63 -0.04
CA HIS A 79 3.95 19.15 0.92
C HIS A 79 2.51 19.00 0.43
N SER A 80 1.59 18.94 1.40
CA SER A 80 0.14 19.09 1.21
C SER A 80 -0.47 18.19 0.14
N GLN A 81 -0.10 16.90 0.13
CA GLN A 81 -0.72 15.95 -0.79
C GLN A 81 -2.14 15.58 -0.34
N SER A 82 -3.08 15.62 -1.28
CA SER A 82 -4.49 15.26 -1.06
C SER A 82 -4.92 14.01 -1.81
N HIS A 83 -4.20 13.62 -2.86
CA HIS A 83 -4.56 12.50 -3.73
C HIS A 83 -3.42 11.50 -3.84
N THR A 84 -3.79 10.25 -4.10
CA THR A 84 -2.82 9.21 -4.39
C THR A 84 -1.91 9.65 -5.54
N SER A 85 -0.61 9.54 -5.34
CA SER A 85 0.39 9.95 -6.34
C SER A 85 1.55 8.97 -6.40
N GLY A 86 2.00 8.66 -7.62
CA GLY A 86 3.23 7.93 -7.88
C GLY A 86 4.42 8.87 -8.12
N TYR A 87 5.61 8.44 -7.69
CA TYR A 87 6.86 9.18 -7.86
C TYR A 87 7.98 8.27 -8.34
N ALA A 88 8.93 8.85 -9.07
CA ALA A 88 10.17 8.20 -9.48
C ALA A 88 11.34 9.19 -9.41
N CYS A 89 12.56 8.66 -9.28
CA CYS A 89 13.78 9.45 -9.36
C CYS A 89 14.70 8.96 -10.48
N ARG A 90 15.50 9.89 -11.00
CA ARG A 90 16.57 9.64 -11.95
C ARG A 90 17.83 10.33 -11.46
N ALA A 91 18.99 9.75 -11.76
CA ALA A 91 20.27 10.33 -11.41
C ALA A 91 21.15 10.52 -12.64
N ASP A 92 21.76 11.69 -12.72
CA ASP A 92 22.70 12.07 -13.78
C ASP A 92 24.07 12.40 -13.19
N ARG A 93 25.13 11.94 -13.82
CA ARG A 93 26.53 12.22 -13.45
C ARG A 93 27.27 12.74 -14.67
N ARG A 94 28.12 13.76 -14.49
CA ARG A 94 28.88 14.38 -15.59
C ARG A 94 30.22 13.70 -15.89
N ASN A 95 30.91 13.15 -14.89
CA ASN A 95 32.23 12.55 -15.07
C ASN A 95 32.35 11.17 -14.37
N PRO A 96 32.41 10.06 -15.13
CA PRO A 96 32.06 9.97 -16.55
C PRO A 96 30.58 10.31 -16.76
N HIS A 97 30.24 10.81 -17.95
CA HIS A 97 28.87 11.19 -18.28
C HIS A 97 27.98 9.95 -18.29
N PHE A 98 27.03 9.88 -17.38
CA PHE A 98 26.11 8.75 -17.23
C PHE A 98 24.76 9.23 -16.71
N SER A 99 23.70 8.70 -17.29
CA SER A 99 22.34 8.87 -16.81
C SER A 99 21.77 7.50 -16.45
N THR A 100 21.21 7.37 -15.26
CA THR A 100 20.40 6.19 -14.93
C THR A 100 19.08 6.23 -15.72
N GLY A 101 18.40 5.09 -15.79
CA GLY A 101 16.97 5.08 -16.09
C GLY A 101 16.15 5.70 -14.95
N TYR A 102 14.82 5.76 -15.11
CA TYR A 102 13.92 6.03 -14.01
C TYR A 102 13.97 4.89 -13.00
N SER A 103 13.85 5.20 -11.71
CA SER A 103 13.62 4.19 -10.68
C SER A 103 12.26 3.55 -10.87
N GLU A 104 12.09 2.34 -10.34
CA GLU A 104 10.75 1.79 -10.11
C GLU A 104 9.91 2.79 -9.29
N PRO A 105 8.64 3.04 -9.66
CA PRO A 105 7.83 4.04 -8.99
C PRO A 105 7.43 3.61 -7.58
N LYS A 106 7.31 4.60 -6.70
CA LYS A 106 6.74 4.45 -5.35
C LYS A 106 5.51 5.34 -5.22
N PHE A 107 4.55 4.90 -4.41
CA PHE A 107 3.23 5.51 -4.37
C PHE A 107 2.88 5.93 -2.96
N ALA A 108 2.41 7.17 -2.84
CA ALA A 108 1.83 7.68 -1.63
C ALA A 108 0.31 7.59 -1.75
N TRP A 109 -0.32 6.72 -0.96
CA TRP A 109 -1.75 6.44 -1.01
C TRP A 109 -2.51 7.45 -0.16
N SER A 110 -3.50 8.12 -0.75
CA SER A 110 -4.39 9.00 0.00
C SER A 110 -5.48 8.19 0.71
N ILE A 111 -5.80 8.59 1.94
CA ILE A 111 -6.93 8.07 2.72
C ILE A 111 -8.16 8.99 2.66
N ASP A 112 -8.24 9.86 1.66
CA ASP A 112 -9.45 10.63 1.37
C ASP A 112 -10.67 9.68 1.27
N PRO A 113 -11.76 9.89 2.04
CA PRO A 113 -12.94 9.03 1.98
C PRO A 113 -13.76 9.20 0.69
N HIS A 114 -13.57 10.30 -0.03
CA HIS A 114 -14.36 10.64 -1.22
C HIS A 114 -13.47 10.96 -2.42
N PRO A 115 -12.54 10.06 -2.80
CA PRO A 115 -11.64 10.33 -3.90
C PRO A 115 -12.42 10.22 -5.23
N ALA A 116 -12.08 11.08 -6.19
CA ALA A 116 -12.70 11.08 -7.52
C ALA A 116 -12.53 9.72 -8.23
N ALA A 117 -11.35 9.12 -8.09
CA ALA A 117 -11.08 7.72 -8.40
C ALA A 117 -11.10 6.90 -7.11
N SER A 118 -11.96 5.89 -7.04
CA SER A 118 -12.09 5.04 -5.85
C SER A 118 -12.06 3.57 -6.20
N LEU A 119 -11.72 2.74 -5.21
CA LEU A 119 -11.85 1.30 -5.31
C LEU A 119 -12.73 0.74 -4.19
N SER A 120 -13.39 -0.38 -4.49
CA SER A 120 -14.16 -1.18 -3.54
C SER A 120 -13.79 -2.65 -3.66
N VAL A 121 -13.90 -3.37 -2.55
CA VAL A 121 -13.55 -4.80 -2.45
C VAL A 121 -14.82 -5.60 -2.20
N SER A 122 -14.96 -6.73 -2.87
CA SER A 122 -16.02 -7.70 -2.62
C SER A 122 -15.41 -9.07 -2.37
N PRO A 123 -15.60 -9.67 -1.18
CA PRO A 123 -16.31 -9.12 -0.01
C PRO A 123 -15.63 -7.90 0.63
N ASP A 124 -16.40 -7.03 1.29
CA ASP A 124 -15.92 -5.76 1.87
C ASP A 124 -15.17 -5.97 3.20
N ARG A 125 -13.91 -6.43 3.11
CA ARG A 125 -12.96 -6.57 4.22
C ARG A 125 -11.52 -6.68 3.70
N GLU A 126 -10.52 -6.37 4.53
CA GLU A 126 -9.09 -6.44 4.15
C GLU A 126 -8.53 -7.87 4.21
N GLN A 127 -9.08 -8.69 5.11
CA GLN A 127 -8.62 -10.04 5.39
C GLN A 127 -9.57 -11.05 4.74
N HIS A 128 -9.02 -11.98 3.97
CA HIS A 128 -9.77 -12.98 3.24
C HIS A 128 -9.30 -14.39 3.56
N PHE A 129 -10.20 -15.34 3.37
CA PHE A 129 -9.82 -16.73 3.54
C PHE A 129 -8.91 -17.20 2.39
N THR A 130 -7.94 -18.05 2.68
CA THR A 130 -7.14 -18.75 1.65
C THR A 130 -8.06 -19.41 0.62
N SER A 131 -7.84 -19.38 -0.68
CA SER A 131 -8.77 -19.92 -1.70
C SER A 131 -10.15 -19.25 -1.78
N GLU A 132 -10.36 -18.12 -1.11
CA GLU A 132 -11.55 -17.28 -1.34
C GLU A 132 -11.41 -16.46 -2.62
N SER A 133 -12.53 -16.25 -3.32
CA SER A 133 -12.61 -15.34 -4.46
C SER A 133 -12.87 -13.91 -3.97
N VAL A 134 -12.06 -12.97 -4.45
CA VAL A 134 -12.10 -11.55 -4.14
C VAL A 134 -12.18 -10.76 -5.44
N SER A 135 -13.02 -9.73 -5.47
CA SER A 135 -13.16 -8.83 -6.60
C SER A 135 -12.83 -7.40 -6.17
N ILE A 136 -11.93 -6.76 -6.91
CA ILE A 136 -11.62 -5.33 -6.80
C ILE A 136 -12.38 -4.60 -7.89
N HIS A 137 -13.14 -3.56 -7.53
CA HIS A 137 -13.95 -2.79 -8.45
C HIS A 137 -13.51 -1.33 -8.45
N CYS A 138 -13.06 -0.82 -9.61
CA CYS A 138 -12.68 0.57 -9.81
C CYS A 138 -13.90 1.42 -10.18
N LYS A 139 -13.97 2.63 -9.61
CA LYS A 139 -15.04 3.61 -9.86
C LYS A 139 -14.43 5.00 -10.05
N GLY A 140 -15.03 5.77 -10.94
CA GLY A 140 -14.66 7.15 -11.29
C GLY A 140 -15.09 7.48 -12.72
N ASP A 141 -14.70 8.63 -13.22
CA ASP A 141 -15.20 9.16 -14.50
C ASP A 141 -14.49 8.57 -15.74
N SER A 142 -13.37 7.86 -15.54
CA SER A 142 -12.64 7.24 -16.65
C SER A 142 -13.38 6.01 -17.22
N PRO A 143 -13.40 5.83 -18.56
CA PRO A 143 -13.94 4.62 -19.19
C PRO A 143 -12.98 3.43 -19.11
N GLN A 144 -11.71 3.66 -18.82
CA GLN A 144 -10.66 2.64 -18.80
C GLN A 144 -9.98 2.57 -17.44
N TRP A 145 -9.81 1.34 -16.95
CA TRP A 145 -9.24 1.04 -15.64
C TRP A 145 -8.38 -0.21 -15.72
N ILE A 146 -7.29 -0.20 -14.97
CA ILE A 146 -6.52 -1.40 -14.66
C ILE A 146 -6.31 -1.50 -13.15
N VAL A 147 -6.49 -2.70 -12.60
CA VAL A 147 -6.12 -2.96 -11.21
C VAL A 147 -4.65 -3.32 -11.18
N LYS A 148 -3.88 -2.60 -10.37
CA LYS A 148 -2.49 -2.86 -10.07
C LYS A 148 -2.35 -3.44 -8.68
N GLU A 149 -1.26 -4.15 -8.45
CA GLU A 149 -0.90 -4.64 -7.13
C GLU A 149 0.61 -4.63 -6.87
N PHE A 150 0.96 -4.49 -5.60
CA PHE A 150 2.25 -4.86 -5.07
C PHE A 150 2.11 -6.13 -4.24
N VAL A 151 2.62 -7.26 -4.74
CA VAL A 151 2.65 -8.50 -3.96
C VAL A 151 3.97 -8.62 -3.22
N GLN A 152 3.90 -8.93 -1.94
CA GLN A 152 5.07 -9.26 -1.13
C GLN A 152 5.36 -10.76 -1.22
N LEU A 153 6.51 -11.12 -1.79
CA LEU A 153 7.02 -12.48 -1.91
C LEU A 153 8.45 -12.53 -1.36
N ASN A 154 8.70 -13.26 -0.27
CA ASN A 154 10.03 -13.47 0.32
C ASN A 154 10.84 -12.16 0.48
N ASP A 155 10.26 -11.17 1.17
CA ASP A 155 10.85 -9.84 1.43
C ASP A 155 11.12 -8.98 0.17
N LYS A 156 10.55 -9.37 -0.99
CA LYS A 156 10.56 -8.58 -2.22
C LYS A 156 9.14 -8.18 -2.59
N SER A 157 8.95 -6.90 -2.91
CA SER A 157 7.71 -6.40 -3.51
C SER A 157 7.80 -6.50 -5.03
N LYS A 158 6.80 -7.10 -5.68
CA LYS A 158 6.68 -7.11 -7.14
C LYS A 158 5.46 -6.30 -7.56
N LEU A 159 5.66 -5.30 -8.43
CA LEU A 159 4.59 -4.59 -9.12
C LEU A 159 4.01 -5.51 -10.20
N SER A 160 2.68 -5.60 -10.25
CA SER A 160 1.97 -6.39 -11.26
C SER A 160 0.65 -5.71 -11.62
N ASP A 161 0.03 -6.11 -12.73
CA ASP A 161 -1.33 -5.74 -13.10
C ASP A 161 -2.22 -6.97 -13.21
N CYS A 162 -3.51 -6.82 -12.92
CA CYS A 162 -4.46 -7.92 -12.94
C CYS A 162 -4.51 -8.65 -14.29
N SER A 163 -4.32 -7.93 -15.40
CA SER A 163 -4.35 -8.48 -16.75
C SER A 163 -3.29 -9.58 -16.99
N THR A 164 -2.19 -9.56 -16.25
CA THR A 164 -1.07 -10.48 -16.45
C THR A 164 -1.30 -11.88 -15.86
N TRP A 165 -2.17 -12.04 -14.86
CA TRP A 165 -2.30 -13.29 -14.08
C TRP A 165 -3.71 -13.58 -13.55
N ARG A 166 -4.67 -12.70 -13.84
CA ARG A 166 -6.07 -12.76 -13.39
C ARG A 166 -7.01 -12.25 -14.50
N THR A 167 -8.31 -12.22 -14.20
CA THR A 167 -9.34 -11.84 -15.16
C THR A 167 -9.89 -10.46 -14.84
N MET A 168 -9.68 -9.53 -15.78
CA MET A 168 -10.38 -8.24 -15.80
C MET A 168 -11.78 -8.44 -16.42
N THR A 169 -12.79 -7.77 -15.88
CA THR A 169 -14.16 -7.72 -16.41
C THR A 169 -14.66 -6.29 -16.27
N GLY A 170 -14.60 -5.51 -17.36
CA GLY A 170 -14.83 -4.06 -17.30
C GLY A 170 -13.81 -3.40 -16.36
N SER A 171 -14.31 -2.64 -15.37
CA SER A 171 -13.49 -1.97 -14.35
C SER A 171 -13.17 -2.83 -13.12
N SER A 172 -13.36 -4.16 -13.22
CA SER A 172 -13.22 -5.07 -12.08
C SER A 172 -12.17 -6.15 -12.32
N CYS A 173 -11.44 -6.52 -11.28
CA CYS A 173 -10.48 -7.63 -11.26
C CYS A 173 -10.93 -8.68 -10.27
N THR A 174 -11.11 -9.93 -10.71
CA THR A 174 -11.54 -11.02 -9.83
C THR A 174 -10.46 -12.08 -9.68
N PHE A 175 -10.32 -12.58 -8.45
CA PHE A 175 -9.27 -13.52 -8.15
C PHE A 175 -9.35 -14.36 -6.89
N THR A 176 -8.60 -15.45 -6.90
CA THR A 176 -8.42 -16.32 -5.74
C THR A 176 -7.22 -15.90 -4.90
N VAL A 177 -7.45 -15.74 -3.60
CA VAL A 177 -6.42 -15.47 -2.58
C VAL A 177 -5.65 -16.75 -2.28
N TYR A 178 -4.33 -16.71 -2.14
CA TYR A 178 -3.52 -17.88 -1.78
C TYR A 178 -3.04 -17.79 -0.33
N SER A 179 -2.48 -18.89 0.19
CA SER A 179 -1.94 -18.90 1.56
C SER A 179 -0.82 -17.87 1.68
N SER A 180 -0.86 -17.05 2.74
CA SER A 180 0.12 -16.00 3.00
C SER A 180 0.20 -14.91 1.92
N TYR A 181 -0.83 -14.77 1.08
CA TYR A 181 -0.96 -13.66 0.15
C TYR A 181 -0.98 -12.35 0.95
N LYS A 182 -0.15 -11.39 0.53
CA LYS A 182 -0.07 -10.03 1.06
C LYS A 182 0.13 -9.11 -0.13
N ALA A 183 -0.87 -8.28 -0.41
CA ALA A 183 -0.82 -7.35 -1.52
C ALA A 183 -1.43 -6.01 -1.16
N VAL A 184 -0.86 -4.94 -1.70
CA VAL A 184 -1.51 -3.62 -1.78
C VAL A 184 -2.11 -3.51 -3.17
N CYS A 185 -3.42 -3.26 -3.27
CA CYS A 185 -4.12 -3.14 -4.54
C CYS A 185 -4.65 -1.71 -4.73
N TRP A 186 -4.57 -1.21 -5.97
CA TRP A 186 -5.14 0.07 -6.37
C TRP A 186 -5.62 0.03 -7.83
N CYS A 187 -6.34 1.06 -8.25
CA CYS A 187 -6.77 1.25 -9.62
C CYS A 187 -6.01 2.39 -10.28
N GLU A 188 -5.64 2.20 -11.54
CA GLU A 188 -5.09 3.23 -12.43
C GLU A 188 -6.05 3.45 -13.58
N SER A 189 -6.33 4.72 -13.88
CA SER A 189 -7.26 5.11 -14.94
C SER A 189 -6.53 5.47 -16.24
N GLY A 190 -7.24 5.40 -17.36
CA GLY A 190 -6.76 5.92 -18.66
C GLY A 190 -6.61 7.44 -18.70
N SER A 191 -7.24 8.16 -17.77
CA SER A 191 -7.07 9.61 -17.56
C SER A 191 -5.82 9.97 -16.73
N GLY A 192 -5.05 8.98 -16.26
CA GLY A 192 -3.84 9.21 -15.46
C GLY A 192 -4.11 9.43 -13.97
N GLU A 193 -5.24 8.95 -13.47
CA GLU A 193 -5.64 9.05 -12.06
C GLU A 193 -5.34 7.74 -11.31
N PHE A 194 -5.15 7.88 -10.01
CA PHE A 194 -4.98 6.77 -9.08
C PHE A 194 -6.13 6.76 -8.08
N SER A 195 -6.65 5.57 -7.76
CA SER A 195 -7.59 5.43 -6.64
C SER A 195 -6.89 5.47 -5.27
N ASN A 196 -7.67 5.39 -4.20
CA ASN A 196 -7.17 4.90 -2.91
C ASN A 196 -6.61 3.46 -3.06
N ALA A 197 -5.89 2.98 -2.06
CA ALA A 197 -5.38 1.61 -2.02
C ALA A 197 -5.97 0.81 -0.86
N VAL A 198 -5.90 -0.52 -0.96
CA VAL A 198 -6.33 -1.45 0.09
C VAL A 198 -5.30 -2.55 0.29
N ASN A 199 -5.18 -3.01 1.53
CA ASN A 199 -4.36 -4.17 1.86
C ASN A 199 -5.22 -5.44 1.79
N ILE A 200 -4.78 -6.42 1.00
CA ILE A 200 -5.42 -7.73 0.88
C ILE A 200 -4.50 -8.78 1.49
N THR A 201 -5.01 -9.51 2.48
CA THR A 201 -4.26 -10.59 3.14
C THR A 201 -5.02 -11.92 3.14
N GLY A 202 -4.30 -13.02 2.94
CA GLY A 202 -4.84 -14.37 2.92
C GLY A 202 -4.49 -15.20 4.15
N LYS A 203 -5.49 -15.58 4.95
CA LYS A 203 -5.34 -16.41 6.17
C LYS A 203 -6.51 -17.37 6.38
N ASN A 204 -6.47 -18.17 7.45
CA ASN A 204 -7.56 -19.08 7.83
C ASN A 204 -8.31 -18.60 9.08
N LEU A 205 -7.67 -17.79 9.93
CA LEU A 205 -8.27 -16.99 10.98
C LEU A 205 -8.18 -15.52 10.58
N LEU A 206 -9.30 -14.81 10.63
CA LEU A 206 -9.38 -13.42 10.21
C LEU A 206 -10.14 -12.56 11.22
N LEU A 207 -9.72 -11.30 11.28
CA LEU A 207 -10.49 -10.22 11.85
C LEU A 207 -11.24 -9.52 10.70
N VAL A 208 -12.56 -9.58 10.72
CA VAL A 208 -13.42 -8.79 9.83
C VAL A 208 -13.52 -7.38 10.41
N SER A 209 -12.84 -6.46 9.76
CA SER A 209 -12.94 -5.01 9.95
C SER A 209 -13.38 -4.35 8.63
N PRO A 210 -14.06 -3.18 8.69
CA PRO A 210 -14.35 -2.38 7.51
C PRO A 210 -13.06 -1.98 6.76
N VAL A 211 -13.12 -1.96 5.42
CA VAL A 211 -11.97 -1.58 4.57
C VAL A 211 -11.75 -0.07 4.55
N HIS A 212 -12.82 0.72 4.69
CA HIS A 212 -12.76 2.17 4.64
C HIS A 212 -12.89 2.79 6.05
N PRO A 213 -12.34 4.00 6.25
CA PRO A 213 -12.49 4.72 7.52
C PRO A 213 -13.94 4.90 7.94
N VAL A 214 -14.18 4.86 9.25
CA VAL A 214 -15.53 4.97 9.83
C VAL A 214 -15.74 6.37 10.42
N THR A 215 -16.98 6.86 10.37
CA THR A 215 -17.37 8.14 10.99
C THR A 215 -17.50 8.02 12.51
N GLU A 216 -17.10 9.05 13.25
CA GLU A 216 -17.31 9.14 14.70
C GLU A 216 -18.81 8.99 15.05
N GLY A 217 -19.09 8.29 16.15
CA GLY A 217 -20.45 8.00 16.61
C GLY A 217 -21.16 6.85 15.88
N ALA A 218 -20.58 6.32 14.78
CA ALA A 218 -21.12 5.12 14.13
C ALA A 218 -20.98 3.89 15.04
N SER A 219 -21.84 2.89 14.83
CA SER A 219 -21.67 1.58 15.48
C SER A 219 -20.99 0.62 14.52
N VAL A 220 -19.94 -0.05 15.01
CA VAL A 220 -19.16 -1.03 14.27
C VAL A 220 -19.14 -2.35 15.04
N THR A 221 -19.24 -3.45 14.31
CA THR A 221 -19.01 -4.78 14.86
C THR A 221 -17.80 -5.40 14.17
N LEU A 222 -16.72 -5.60 14.93
CA LEU A 222 -15.60 -6.40 14.49
C LEU A 222 -15.93 -7.87 14.75
N SER A 223 -15.62 -8.76 13.81
CA SER A 223 -15.92 -10.19 13.95
C SER A 223 -14.69 -11.05 13.68
N CYS A 224 -14.39 -11.96 14.59
CA CYS A 224 -13.36 -12.97 14.40
C CYS A 224 -13.98 -14.17 13.70
N ARG A 225 -13.40 -14.61 12.59
CA ARG A 225 -13.91 -15.75 11.83
C ARG A 225 -12.81 -16.71 11.48
N ARG A 226 -13.12 -18.00 11.53
CA ARG A 226 -12.23 -19.09 11.12
C ARG A 226 -12.86 -19.90 10.02
N ARG A 227 -12.06 -20.29 9.05
CA ARG A 227 -12.52 -21.16 7.96
C ARG A 227 -13.01 -22.49 8.51
N GLY A 228 -14.20 -22.91 8.09
CA GLY A 228 -14.81 -24.18 8.46
C GLY A 228 -15.55 -24.16 9.79
N GLU A 229 -15.53 -23.03 10.51
CA GLU A 229 -16.21 -22.87 11.79
C GLU A 229 -17.27 -21.76 11.69
N ASN A 230 -18.53 -22.12 11.95
CA ASN A 230 -19.65 -21.18 11.85
C ASN A 230 -19.79 -20.27 13.07
N LYS A 231 -19.35 -20.74 14.24
CA LYS A 231 -19.36 -19.99 15.49
C LYS A 231 -18.11 -20.35 16.28
N LEU A 232 -17.35 -19.32 16.64
CA LEU A 232 -16.20 -19.47 17.53
C LEU A 232 -16.68 -19.27 18.97
N SER A 233 -16.17 -20.09 19.88
CA SER A 233 -16.17 -19.84 21.32
C SER A 233 -14.76 -19.47 21.75
N ASP A 234 -14.61 -18.80 22.90
CA ASP A 234 -13.31 -18.52 23.52
C ASP A 234 -12.40 -17.65 22.63
N VAL A 235 -12.98 -16.56 22.10
CA VAL A 235 -12.26 -15.59 21.27
C VAL A 235 -11.74 -14.45 22.14
N ILE A 236 -10.47 -14.11 21.94
CA ILE A 236 -9.81 -12.99 22.60
C ILE A 236 -9.61 -11.87 21.57
N PHE A 237 -10.02 -10.65 21.90
CA PHE A 237 -9.75 -9.46 21.10
C PHE A 237 -8.69 -8.60 21.78
N TYR A 238 -7.80 -8.05 20.95
CA TYR A 238 -6.76 -7.12 21.36
C TYR A 238 -6.90 -5.79 20.62
N HIS A 239 -6.62 -4.69 21.31
CA HIS A 239 -6.45 -3.35 20.76
C HIS A 239 -5.09 -2.81 21.19
N ASN A 240 -4.25 -2.42 20.23
CA ASN A 240 -2.86 -1.99 20.46
C ASN A 240 -2.10 -2.96 21.39
N ASP A 241 -2.24 -4.26 21.10
CA ASP A 241 -1.68 -5.39 21.83
C ASP A 241 -2.17 -5.57 23.29
N LYS A 242 -3.17 -4.79 23.71
CA LYS A 242 -3.85 -4.97 25.01
C LYS A 242 -5.12 -5.77 24.84
N LEU A 243 -5.34 -6.74 25.73
CA LEU A 243 -6.58 -7.51 25.76
C LEU A 243 -7.75 -6.59 26.14
N ILE A 244 -8.79 -6.57 25.31
CA ILE A 244 -10.00 -5.76 25.51
C ILE A 244 -11.26 -6.60 25.72
N GLN A 245 -11.30 -7.82 25.19
CA GLN A 245 -12.42 -8.73 25.37
C GLN A 245 -11.89 -10.17 25.36
N ASN A 246 -12.39 -10.97 26.30
CA ASN A 246 -12.25 -12.42 26.30
C ASN A 246 -13.63 -13.00 26.58
N ASP A 247 -14.30 -13.48 25.54
CA ASP A 247 -15.71 -13.87 25.60
C ASP A 247 -15.95 -15.12 24.74
N SER A 248 -17.01 -15.83 25.07
CA SER A 248 -17.65 -16.87 24.27
C SER A 248 -18.17 -16.39 22.89
N ARG A 249 -18.16 -15.08 22.63
CA ARG A 249 -18.66 -14.44 21.41
C ARG A 249 -17.50 -14.08 20.49
N GLY A 250 -17.59 -14.49 19.22
CA GLY A 250 -16.64 -14.09 18.17
C GLY A 250 -16.86 -12.67 17.62
N GLU A 251 -17.56 -11.80 18.34
CA GLU A 251 -17.90 -10.45 17.92
C GLU A 251 -17.53 -9.43 19.01
N LEU A 252 -17.01 -8.30 18.58
CA LEU A 252 -16.71 -7.13 19.40
C LEU A 252 -17.52 -5.95 18.85
N LYS A 253 -18.45 -5.43 19.65
CA LYS A 253 -19.33 -4.33 19.26
C LYS A 253 -18.87 -3.02 19.87
N ILE A 254 -18.57 -2.05 19.01
CA ILE A 254 -18.31 -0.66 19.35
C ILE A 254 -19.60 0.11 19.02
N SER A 255 -20.31 0.58 20.05
CA SER A 255 -21.64 1.17 19.87
C SER A 255 -21.59 2.62 19.37
N ALA A 256 -20.57 3.37 19.76
CA ALA A 256 -20.32 4.73 19.33
C ALA A 256 -18.81 4.93 19.21
N VAL A 257 -18.32 4.89 17.98
CA VAL A 257 -16.89 5.05 17.66
C VAL A 257 -16.39 6.41 18.12
N SER A 258 -15.22 6.44 18.74
CA SER A 258 -14.55 7.62 19.32
C SER A 258 -13.04 7.57 19.05
N GLN A 259 -12.34 8.68 19.22
CA GLN A 259 -10.89 8.74 18.95
C GLN A 259 -10.06 7.67 19.68
N SER A 260 -10.48 7.21 20.88
CA SER A 260 -9.78 6.15 21.60
C SER A 260 -9.88 4.77 20.96
N ASP A 261 -10.84 4.57 20.05
CA ASP A 261 -11.02 3.33 19.31
C ASP A 261 -10.07 3.24 18.11
N GLU A 262 -9.37 4.31 17.73
CA GLU A 262 -8.36 4.26 16.66
C GLU A 262 -7.18 3.34 17.08
N GLY A 263 -6.70 2.52 16.15
CA GLY A 263 -5.51 1.69 16.37
C GLY A 263 -5.59 0.29 15.78
N PHE A 264 -4.69 -0.58 16.24
CA PHE A 264 -4.54 -1.93 15.69
C PHE A 264 -5.37 -2.95 16.45
N TYR A 265 -6.25 -3.65 15.74
CA TYR A 265 -7.04 -4.74 16.28
C TYR A 265 -6.56 -6.08 15.74
N LYS A 266 -6.63 -7.11 16.58
CA LYS A 266 -6.44 -8.52 16.19
C LYS A 266 -7.29 -9.42 17.09
N CYS A 267 -7.65 -10.60 16.62
CA CYS A 267 -8.30 -11.61 17.43
C CYS A 267 -7.45 -12.88 17.54
N GLU A 268 -7.67 -13.63 18.60
CA GLU A 268 -7.06 -14.92 18.85
C GLU A 268 -8.13 -15.96 19.12
N HIS A 269 -7.95 -17.14 18.55
CA HIS A 269 -8.81 -18.30 18.75
C HIS A 269 -7.97 -19.58 18.73
N SER A 270 -8.12 -20.42 19.76
CA SER A 270 -7.39 -21.69 19.88
C SER A 270 -5.86 -21.56 19.75
N GLY A 271 -5.28 -20.47 20.26
CA GLY A 271 -3.84 -20.20 20.21
C GLY A 271 -3.31 -19.68 18.86
N GLU A 272 -4.17 -19.48 17.86
CA GLU A 272 -3.81 -18.80 16.60
C GLU A 272 -4.26 -17.34 16.66
N VAL A 273 -3.40 -16.42 16.20
CA VAL A 273 -3.66 -14.97 16.19
C VAL A 273 -3.87 -14.50 14.75
N SER A 274 -4.94 -13.73 14.51
CA SER A 274 -5.23 -13.13 13.21
C SER A 274 -4.19 -12.05 12.86
N PRO A 275 -4.01 -11.70 11.58
CA PRO A 275 -3.33 -10.47 11.21
C PRO A 275 -3.97 -9.26 11.90
N GLN A 276 -3.15 -8.24 12.15
CA GLN A 276 -3.64 -6.95 12.62
C GLN A 276 -4.33 -6.20 11.48
N SER A 277 -5.37 -5.43 11.81
CA SER A 277 -5.99 -4.42 10.93
C SER A 277 -6.04 -3.09 11.69
N CYS A 278 -5.67 -1.99 11.04
CA CYS A 278 -5.79 -0.65 11.63
C CYS A 278 -7.21 -0.15 11.42
N PHE A 279 -7.88 0.18 12.51
CA PHE A 279 -9.18 0.81 12.51
C PHE A 279 -8.99 2.33 12.55
N ILE A 280 -9.50 3.03 11.53
CA ILE A 280 -9.29 4.47 11.31
C ILE A 280 -10.63 5.21 11.40
N ILE A 281 -10.60 6.42 11.95
CA ILE A 281 -11.75 7.30 12.13
C ILE A 281 -11.55 8.59 11.32
N PHE A 282 -12.57 9.01 10.59
CA PHE A 282 -12.46 10.12 9.63
C PHE A 282 -12.12 11.49 10.25
N ILE A 283 -12.48 11.74 11.51
CA ILE A 283 -12.31 13.06 12.14
C ILE A 283 -10.88 13.26 12.71
N SER A 284 -10.12 12.19 12.94
CA SER A 284 -8.79 12.24 13.57
C SER A 284 -7.72 11.51 12.77
N ALA A 285 -7.30 12.07 11.64
CA ALA A 285 -6.24 11.46 10.82
C ALA A 285 -4.81 11.63 11.40
N LEU A 286 -4.62 11.53 12.73
CA LEU A 286 -3.37 11.88 13.41
C LEU A 286 -2.63 10.73 14.14
N ASN A 287 -3.23 9.59 14.51
CA ASN A 287 -2.62 8.74 15.55
C ASN A 287 -2.25 7.28 15.18
N CYS A 288 -2.63 6.69 14.04
CA CYS A 288 -2.23 5.28 13.72
C CYS A 288 -0.83 5.12 13.06
N PHE A 289 -0.14 6.19 12.65
CA PHE A 289 0.90 6.08 11.61
C PHE A 289 2.36 5.90 12.04
N THR A 290 2.68 5.83 13.34
CA THR A 290 4.08 5.61 13.78
C THR A 290 4.59 4.18 13.55
N PHE A 291 3.74 3.22 13.18
CA PHE A 291 4.13 1.81 13.06
C PHE A 291 3.57 1.05 11.85
N LEU A 292 3.20 1.72 10.74
CA LEU A 292 3.06 1.01 9.46
C LEU A 292 4.44 0.70 8.85
N LEU A 293 5.30 0.06 9.64
CA LEU A 293 6.53 -0.61 9.21
C LEU A 293 6.17 -2.04 8.83
N ILE A 294 5.59 -2.19 7.64
CA ILE A 294 5.72 -3.42 6.87
C ILE A 294 6.24 -3.01 5.50
N MET A 295 7.57 -2.87 5.43
CA MET A 295 8.34 -3.18 4.22
C MET A 295 8.79 -4.63 4.31
#